data_AF-A0A0T5VPM6-F1
#
_entry.id   AF-A0A0T5VPM6-F1
#
_cell.length_a   1.000
_cell.length_b   1.000
_cell.length_c   1.000
_cell.angle_alpha   90.00
_cell.angle_beta   90.00
_cell.angle_gamma   90.00
#
_symmetry.space_group_name_H-M   'P 1'
#
loop_
_entity.id
_entity.type
_entity.pdbx_description
1 polymer ?
#
loop_
_entity_poly.entity_id
_entity_poly.type
_entity_poly.pdbx_seq_one_letter_code
_entity_poly.pdbx_strand_id
1 'polypeptide(L)'
;MKKIIKYKAVTILMGCLLVWQGLMAQKVAVKDGTIQVDGKELAKIVKIKDKENFGLTSTYEIYALNGEKLIIAAIATDFAENSNNNGSYYYRLSFLTNQQQAIFRLSKLGPEKSLATLIGQSGIIVNNQIDPKMFTEFLAKKSVNPPIAMEYKLVERNHLGTPYIKGKQIYQGLTLIGEFKDISTRPEYDTYEFSTAMGLVVARVNFTGGINAQNFVVTTYKDKVTTRINIPTQGKYSISQQPGVDRNEMALVRIADWLAKNWYL
;
A
#
# COMPACT_ATOMS: atom_id res chain seq x y z
N MET A 1 -71.45 -1.41 -39.73
CA MET A 1 -70.14 -0.75 -39.52
C MET A 1 -69.76 -0.80 -38.05
N LYS A 2 -68.51 -1.19 -37.77
CA LYS A 2 -67.67 -0.90 -36.60
C LYS A 2 -68.17 -1.28 -35.20
N LYS A 3 -67.82 -2.52 -34.80
CA LYS A 3 -67.20 -2.81 -33.49
C LYS A 3 -65.97 -1.91 -33.33
N ILE A 4 -65.82 -1.24 -32.19
CA ILE A 4 -64.56 -0.87 -31.51
C ILE A 4 -65.02 -0.10 -30.26
N ILE A 5 -64.68 -0.58 -29.06
CA ILE A 5 -64.36 0.15 -27.81
C ILE A 5 -64.32 -0.95 -26.72
N LYS A 6 -63.24 -1.74 -26.70
CA LYS A 6 -62.86 -2.62 -25.57
C LYS A 6 -61.34 -2.78 -25.50
N TYR A 7 -60.59 -1.69 -25.65
CA TYR A 7 -59.11 -1.73 -25.61
C TYR A 7 -58.47 -0.48 -24.98
N LYS A 8 -59.13 0.17 -24.01
CA LYS A 8 -58.50 1.29 -23.27
C LYS A 8 -58.28 1.05 -21.78
N ALA A 9 -58.91 0.04 -21.17
CA ALA A 9 -58.71 -0.26 -19.75
C ALA A 9 -57.65 -1.35 -19.49
N VAL A 10 -57.30 -2.17 -20.48
CA VAL A 10 -56.35 -3.28 -20.31
C VAL A 10 -54.89 -2.85 -20.54
N THR A 11 -54.67 -1.77 -21.30
CA THR A 11 -53.31 -1.32 -21.65
C THR A 11 -52.63 -0.50 -20.57
N ILE A 12 -53.37 0.03 -19.59
CA ILE A 12 -52.78 0.82 -18.47
C ILE A 12 -52.39 -0.08 -17.29
N LEU A 13 -53.06 -1.23 -17.09
CA LEU A 13 -52.69 -2.17 -16.03
C LEU A 13 -51.48 -3.06 -16.37
N MET A 14 -51.16 -3.21 -17.67
CA MET A 14 -50.06 -4.05 -18.15
C MET A 14 -48.73 -3.28 -18.29
N GLY A 15 -48.75 -1.94 -18.18
CA GLY A 15 -47.57 -1.08 -18.21
C GLY A 15 -46.89 -0.87 -16.84
N CYS A 16 -47.61 -1.07 -15.73
CA CYS A 16 -47.06 -0.91 -14.38
C CYS A 16 -46.41 -2.19 -13.81
N LEU A 17 -46.57 -3.34 -14.47
CA LEU A 17 -45.98 -4.63 -14.04
C LEU A 17 -44.58 -4.90 -14.63
N LEU A 18 -44.05 -4.01 -15.47
CA LEU A 18 -42.74 -4.17 -16.11
C LEU A 18 -41.64 -3.25 -15.54
N VAL A 19 -41.91 -2.48 -14.48
CA VAL A 19 -40.90 -1.63 -13.80
C VAL A 19 -40.61 -2.13 -12.39
N TRP A 20 -40.60 -3.45 -12.22
CA TRP A 20 -40.16 -4.11 -11.00
C TRP A 20 -38.95 -5.01 -11.25
N GLN A 21 -38.03 -4.55 -12.10
CA GLN A 21 -36.63 -4.93 -11.93
C GLN A 21 -36.15 -4.22 -10.67
N GLY A 22 -36.45 -4.81 -9.51
CA GLY A 22 -35.78 -4.46 -8.29
C GLY A 22 -34.29 -4.47 -8.58
N LEU A 23 -33.63 -3.36 -8.27
CA LEU A 23 -32.19 -3.32 -8.03
C LEU A 23 -31.89 -4.36 -6.95
N MET A 24 -31.79 -5.63 -7.33
CA MET A 24 -31.35 -6.70 -6.46
C MET A 24 -29.88 -6.38 -6.19
N ALA A 25 -29.62 -5.83 -5.01
CA ALA A 25 -28.25 -5.60 -4.56
C ALA A 25 -27.51 -6.95 -4.62
N GLN A 26 -26.41 -6.97 -5.36
CA GLN A 26 -25.60 -8.17 -5.57
C GLN A 26 -25.22 -8.80 -4.23
N LYS A 27 -25.60 -10.06 -4.03
CA LYS A 27 -25.45 -10.76 -2.75
C LYS A 27 -24.08 -11.41 -2.71
N VAL A 28 -23.20 -10.89 -1.86
CA VAL A 28 -21.88 -11.48 -1.63
C VAL A 28 -21.87 -12.28 -0.33
N ALA A 29 -21.33 -13.51 -0.39
CA ALA A 29 -21.14 -14.39 0.75
C ALA A 29 -19.74 -15.01 0.73
N VAL A 30 -19.26 -15.40 1.91
CA VAL A 30 -18.05 -16.23 2.05
C VAL A 30 -18.49 -17.56 2.65
N LYS A 31 -18.18 -18.66 1.96
CA LYS A 31 -18.46 -20.01 2.44
C LYS A 31 -17.21 -20.85 2.23
N ASP A 32 -16.68 -21.43 3.31
CA ASP A 32 -15.50 -22.31 3.28
C ASP A 32 -14.29 -21.70 2.55
N GLY A 33 -14.05 -20.40 2.75
CA GLY A 33 -12.96 -19.68 2.08
C GLY A 33 -13.23 -19.36 0.60
N THR A 34 -14.44 -19.57 0.09
CA THR A 34 -14.85 -19.19 -1.27
C THR A 34 -15.77 -17.98 -1.24
N ILE A 35 -15.41 -16.95 -2.01
CA ILE A 35 -16.24 -15.78 -2.29
C ILE A 35 -17.30 -16.20 -3.31
N GLN A 36 -18.57 -16.04 -2.94
CA GLN A 36 -19.72 -16.28 -3.79
C GLN A 36 -20.47 -14.99 -4.08
N VAL A 37 -20.87 -14.81 -5.34
CA VAL A 37 -21.66 -13.68 -5.82
C VAL A 37 -22.94 -14.22 -6.43
N ASP A 38 -24.08 -13.86 -5.84
CA ASP A 38 -25.40 -14.38 -6.21
C ASP A 38 -25.45 -15.92 -6.27
N GLY A 39 -24.71 -16.56 -5.35
CA GLY A 39 -24.61 -18.03 -5.25
C GLY A 39 -23.60 -18.68 -6.20
N LYS A 40 -22.94 -17.92 -7.09
CA LYS A 40 -21.88 -18.43 -7.97
C LYS A 40 -20.51 -18.22 -7.34
N GLU A 41 -19.64 -19.21 -7.44
CA GLU A 41 -18.25 -19.08 -6.99
C GLU A 41 -17.49 -18.08 -7.86
N LEU A 42 -16.76 -17.17 -7.22
CA LEU A 42 -15.98 -16.14 -7.89
C LEU A 42 -14.48 -16.38 -7.71
N ALA A 43 -14.06 -16.56 -6.46
CA ALA A 43 -12.66 -16.63 -6.07
C ALA A 43 -12.52 -17.29 -4.69
N LYS A 44 -11.31 -17.72 -4.34
CA LYS A 44 -10.97 -18.22 -3.00
C LYS A 44 -10.22 -17.15 -2.22
N ILE A 45 -10.52 -17.01 -0.94
CA ILE A 45 -9.84 -16.13 0.01
C ILE A 45 -9.13 -16.98 1.05
N VAL A 46 -7.85 -16.72 1.25
CA VAL A 46 -7.00 -17.37 2.25
C VAL A 46 -6.58 -16.34 3.27
N LYS A 47 -6.84 -16.61 4.54
CA LYS A 47 -6.42 -15.78 5.66
C LYS A 47 -5.06 -16.27 6.20
N ILE A 48 -4.09 -15.38 6.22
CA ILE A 48 -2.76 -15.60 6.79
C ILE A 48 -2.63 -14.70 8.01
N LYS A 49 -2.48 -15.29 9.20
CA LYS A 49 -2.27 -14.51 10.43
C LYS A 49 -0.87 -13.90 10.43
N ASP A 50 -0.78 -12.61 10.71
CA ASP A 50 0.51 -11.92 10.76
C ASP A 50 1.21 -12.28 12.08
N LYS A 51 2.28 -13.09 11.99
CA LYS A 51 3.02 -13.56 13.18
C LYS A 51 3.69 -12.42 13.94
N GLU A 52 4.11 -11.37 13.24
CA GLU A 52 4.79 -10.20 13.80
C GLU A 52 3.88 -9.33 14.67
N ASN A 53 2.55 -9.41 14.48
CA ASN A 53 1.55 -8.70 15.28
C ASN A 53 0.83 -9.63 16.27
N PHE A 54 1.49 -10.69 16.74
CA PHE A 54 0.88 -11.71 17.61
C PHE A 54 -0.40 -12.35 17.04
N GLY A 55 -0.55 -12.34 15.71
CA GLY A 55 -1.76 -12.83 15.03
C GLY A 55 -3.00 -11.95 15.20
N LEU A 56 -2.86 -10.72 15.71
CA LEU A 56 -3.95 -9.74 15.88
C LEU A 56 -4.42 -9.16 14.54
N THR A 57 -3.54 -9.11 13.56
CA THR A 57 -3.85 -8.70 12.19
C THR A 57 -3.70 -9.90 11.25
N SER A 58 -4.23 -9.77 10.04
CA SER A 58 -4.11 -10.81 9.03
C SER A 58 -3.95 -10.20 7.66
N THR A 59 -3.05 -10.82 6.91
CA THR A 59 -2.96 -10.70 5.46
C THR A 59 -3.96 -11.63 4.81
N TYR A 60 -4.56 -11.21 3.71
CA TYR A 60 -5.48 -12.02 2.93
C TYR A 60 -4.95 -12.18 1.52
N GLU A 61 -5.09 -13.38 0.97
CA GLU A 61 -4.75 -13.66 -0.41
C GLU A 61 -6.00 -14.12 -1.15
N ILE A 62 -6.20 -13.58 -2.35
CA ILE A 62 -7.33 -13.95 -3.21
C ILE A 62 -6.79 -14.69 -4.42
N TYR A 63 -7.35 -15.86 -4.63
CA TYR A 63 -7.02 -16.77 -5.71
C TYR A 63 -8.21 -16.89 -6.65
N ALA A 64 -7.94 -16.93 -7.95
CA ALA A 64 -8.89 -17.42 -8.93
C ALA A 64 -9.24 -18.89 -8.66
N LEU A 65 -10.33 -19.37 -9.26
CA LEU A 65 -10.78 -20.76 -9.05
C LEU A 65 -9.81 -21.78 -9.65
N ASN A 66 -9.00 -21.36 -10.63
CA ASN A 66 -7.90 -22.14 -11.20
C ASN A 66 -6.64 -22.20 -10.30
N GLY A 67 -6.63 -21.53 -9.15
CA GLY A 67 -5.49 -21.49 -8.21
C GLY A 67 -4.48 -20.38 -8.48
N GLU A 68 -4.68 -19.53 -9.48
CA GLU A 68 -3.82 -18.37 -9.73
C GLU A 68 -4.04 -17.30 -8.65
N LYS A 69 -2.96 -16.77 -8.07
CA LYS A 69 -3.04 -15.69 -7.08
C LYS A 69 -3.28 -14.36 -7.79
N LEU A 70 -4.36 -13.68 -7.44
CA LEU A 70 -4.75 -12.41 -8.05
C LEU A 70 -4.43 -11.20 -7.18
N ILE A 71 -4.73 -11.28 -5.88
CA ILE A 71 -4.67 -10.13 -4.96
C ILE A 71 -4.03 -10.53 -3.64
N ILE A 72 -3.17 -9.66 -3.11
CA ILE A 72 -2.68 -9.72 -1.73
C ILE A 72 -3.18 -8.48 -1.00
N ALA A 73 -3.88 -8.64 0.12
CA ALA A 73 -4.36 -7.57 0.97
C ALA A 73 -3.66 -7.63 2.33
N ALA A 74 -2.74 -6.70 2.57
CA ALA A 74 -2.01 -6.57 3.83
C ALA A 74 -2.48 -5.32 4.58
N ILE A 75 -2.46 -5.36 5.92
CA ILE A 75 -2.76 -4.17 6.71
C ILE A 75 -1.72 -3.07 6.42
N ALA A 76 -2.19 -1.84 6.20
CA ALA A 76 -1.36 -0.69 5.92
C ALA A 76 -1.26 0.17 7.20
N THR A 77 -0.25 -0.15 8.01
CA THR A 77 0.00 0.46 9.33
C THR A 77 0.64 1.84 9.25
N ASP A 78 1.03 2.28 8.05
CA ASP A 78 1.62 3.57 7.74
C ASP A 78 0.59 4.70 7.57
N PHE A 79 -0.71 4.43 7.73
CA PHE A 79 -1.77 5.43 7.59
C PHE A 79 -2.48 5.74 8.92
N ALA A 80 -2.77 7.02 9.13
CA ALA A 80 -3.36 7.50 10.37
C ALA A 80 -4.79 7.04 10.48
N GLU A 81 -5.13 6.40 11.59
CA GLU A 81 -6.52 6.15 11.91
C GLU A 81 -7.25 7.50 11.96
N ASN A 82 -8.26 7.65 11.10
CA ASN A 82 -9.10 8.84 11.12
C ASN A 82 -9.91 8.82 12.42
N SER A 83 -9.60 9.74 13.34
CA SER A 83 -10.21 9.86 14.67
C SER A 83 -11.75 9.98 14.65
N ASN A 84 -12.32 10.41 13.52
CA ASN A 84 -13.77 10.52 13.33
C ASN A 84 -14.42 9.22 12.82
N ASN A 85 -13.65 8.16 12.51
CA ASN A 85 -14.20 6.94 11.90
C ASN A 85 -13.33 5.70 12.18
N ASN A 86 -13.35 5.24 13.43
CA ASN A 86 -12.54 4.13 13.97
C ASN A 86 -13.01 2.71 13.56
N GLY A 87 -14.03 2.59 12.70
CA GLY A 87 -14.65 1.30 12.35
C GLY A 87 -13.89 0.46 11.31
N SER A 88 -12.77 0.94 10.77
CA SER A 88 -12.04 0.27 9.67
C SER A 88 -10.53 0.40 9.78
N TYR A 89 -9.80 -0.60 9.27
CA TYR A 89 -8.37 -0.52 9.00
C TYR A 89 -8.12 -0.12 7.54
N TYR A 90 -6.97 0.51 7.30
CA TYR A 90 -6.43 0.62 5.96
C TYR A 90 -5.72 -0.67 5.57
N TYR A 91 -6.00 -1.13 4.36
CA TYR A 91 -5.36 -2.29 3.75
C TYR A 91 -4.76 -1.87 2.42
N ARG A 92 -3.52 -2.29 2.19
CA ARG A 92 -2.86 -2.19 0.89
C ARG A 92 -3.18 -3.44 0.10
N LEU A 93 -3.88 -3.28 -1.02
CA LEU A 93 -4.18 -4.35 -1.96
C LEU A 93 -3.18 -4.28 -3.10
N SER A 94 -2.46 -5.37 -3.32
CA SER A 94 -1.55 -5.60 -4.45
C SER A 94 -2.22 -6.50 -5.47
N PHE A 95 -2.46 -5.99 -6.67
CA PHE A 95 -3.07 -6.71 -7.78
C PHE A 95 -1.96 -7.26 -8.68
N LEU A 96 -1.72 -8.57 -8.59
CA LEU A 96 -0.52 -9.19 -9.15
C LEU A 96 -0.50 -9.20 -10.67
N THR A 97 -1.65 -9.43 -11.31
CA THR A 97 -1.78 -9.45 -12.76
C THR A 97 -1.41 -8.10 -13.40
N ASN A 98 -1.74 -6.99 -12.72
CA ASN A 98 -1.56 -5.63 -13.25
C ASN A 98 -0.37 -4.89 -12.62
N GLN A 99 0.33 -5.52 -11.68
CA GLN A 99 1.45 -4.94 -10.92
C GLN A 99 1.13 -3.57 -10.28
N GLN A 100 -0.13 -3.39 -9.86
CA GLN A 100 -0.60 -2.15 -9.24
C GLN A 100 -0.98 -2.37 -7.78
N GLN A 101 -0.88 -1.30 -7.00
CA GLN A 101 -1.26 -1.30 -5.59
C GLN A 101 -2.18 -0.12 -5.29
N ALA A 102 -3.14 -0.31 -4.41
CA ALA A 102 -4.00 0.76 -3.92
C ALA A 102 -4.46 0.50 -2.48
N ILE A 103 -4.85 1.56 -1.79
CA ILE A 103 -5.28 1.50 -0.39
C ILE A 103 -6.80 1.44 -0.32
N PHE A 104 -7.32 0.56 0.54
CA PHE A 104 -8.75 0.35 0.76
C PHE A 104 -9.07 0.34 2.24
N ARG A 105 -10.32 0.61 2.59
CA ARG A 105 -10.82 0.50 3.97
C ARG A 105 -11.55 -0.81 4.13
N LEU A 106 -11.14 -1.61 5.13
CA LEU A 106 -11.82 -2.84 5.51
C LEU A 106 -12.31 -2.75 6.96
N SER A 107 -13.48 -3.30 7.25
CA SER A 107 -14.05 -3.30 8.60
C SER A 107 -13.14 -4.01 9.62
N LYS A 108 -12.95 -3.42 10.81
CA LYS A 108 -12.19 -4.06 11.90
C LYS A 108 -12.90 -5.32 12.45
N LEU A 109 -14.24 -5.33 12.44
CA LEU A 109 -15.08 -6.40 13.01
C LEU A 109 -15.28 -7.60 12.06
N GLY A 110 -14.68 -7.57 10.87
CA GLY A 110 -14.78 -8.65 9.90
C GLY A 110 -14.04 -8.32 8.61
N PRO A 111 -12.71 -8.13 8.65
CA PRO A 111 -11.94 -7.67 7.49
C PRO A 111 -12.04 -8.65 6.30
N GLU A 112 -12.10 -9.95 6.57
CA GLU A 112 -12.31 -10.98 5.55
C GLU A 112 -13.63 -10.81 4.79
N LYS A 113 -14.75 -10.68 5.53
CA LYS A 113 -16.07 -10.47 4.94
C LYS A 113 -16.15 -9.12 4.22
N SER A 114 -15.52 -8.10 4.78
CA SER A 114 -15.40 -6.77 4.16
C SER A 114 -14.64 -6.84 2.84
N LEU A 115 -13.52 -7.57 2.80
CA LEU A 115 -12.72 -7.78 1.60
C LEU A 115 -13.49 -8.59 0.55
N ALA A 116 -14.12 -9.69 0.97
CA ALA A 116 -14.93 -10.50 0.07
C ALA A 116 -16.07 -9.69 -0.54
N THR A 117 -16.77 -8.86 0.25
CA THR A 117 -17.82 -7.97 -0.26
C THR A 117 -17.25 -6.94 -1.24
N LEU A 118 -16.12 -6.30 -0.90
CA LEU A 118 -15.44 -5.33 -1.75
C LEU A 118 -15.10 -5.93 -3.13
N ILE A 119 -14.50 -7.13 -3.14
CA ILE A 119 -14.10 -7.81 -4.37
C ILE A 119 -15.28 -8.41 -5.11
N GLY A 120 -16.20 -9.06 -4.41
CA GLY A 120 -17.41 -9.66 -4.98
C GLY A 120 -18.30 -8.65 -5.68
N GLN A 121 -18.44 -7.44 -5.13
CA GLN A 121 -19.23 -6.35 -5.73
C GLN A 121 -18.48 -5.57 -6.81
N SER A 122 -17.18 -5.78 -6.95
CA SER A 122 -16.35 -4.98 -7.86
C SER A 122 -16.51 -5.37 -9.32
N GLY A 123 -16.88 -6.64 -9.59
CA GLY A 123 -16.89 -7.20 -10.94
C GLY A 123 -15.50 -7.29 -11.60
N ILE A 124 -14.41 -7.08 -10.86
CA ILE A 124 -13.06 -7.05 -11.45
C ILE A 124 -12.53 -8.43 -11.79
N ILE A 125 -13.05 -9.50 -11.19
CA ILE A 125 -12.63 -10.87 -11.49
C ILE A 125 -13.59 -11.45 -12.53
N VAL A 126 -13.10 -11.66 -13.75
CA VAL A 126 -13.85 -12.25 -14.86
C VAL A 126 -12.97 -13.33 -15.48
N ASN A 127 -13.52 -14.54 -15.68
CA ASN A 127 -12.81 -15.67 -16.28
C ASN A 127 -11.43 -15.94 -15.63
N ASN A 128 -11.38 -15.95 -14.30
CA ASN A 128 -10.16 -16.15 -13.51
C ASN A 128 -9.08 -15.07 -13.66
N GLN A 129 -9.37 -13.93 -14.28
CA GLN A 129 -8.43 -12.82 -14.46
C GLN A 129 -9.02 -11.49 -13.97
N ILE A 130 -8.15 -10.49 -13.80
CA ILE A 130 -8.57 -9.12 -13.50
C ILE A 130 -8.95 -8.42 -14.81
N ASP A 131 -10.21 -8.04 -14.96
CA ASP A 131 -10.69 -7.22 -16.08
C ASP A 131 -10.11 -5.79 -15.98
N PRO A 132 -9.28 -5.33 -16.94
CA PRO A 132 -8.59 -4.04 -16.83
C PRO A 132 -9.53 -2.83 -16.78
N LYS A 133 -10.68 -2.91 -17.44
CA LYS A 133 -11.64 -1.81 -17.54
C LYS A 133 -12.37 -1.63 -16.20
N MET A 134 -12.93 -2.72 -15.68
CA MET A 134 -13.59 -2.74 -14.38
C MET A 134 -12.60 -2.41 -13.26
N PHE A 135 -11.36 -2.86 -13.40
CA PHE A 135 -10.30 -2.57 -12.43
C PHE A 135 -10.02 -1.07 -12.30
N THR A 136 -9.89 -0.35 -13.41
CA THR A 136 -9.65 1.10 -13.39
C THR A 136 -10.79 1.85 -12.70
N GLU A 137 -12.04 1.48 -13.02
CA GLU A 137 -13.23 2.07 -12.40
C GLU A 137 -13.34 1.72 -10.91
N PHE A 138 -13.01 0.49 -10.55
CA PHE A 138 -12.98 0.02 -9.17
C PHE A 138 -11.97 0.81 -8.33
N LEU A 139 -10.75 1.00 -8.83
CA LEU A 139 -9.74 1.82 -8.16
C LEU A 139 -10.27 3.24 -7.94
N ALA A 140 -10.81 3.89 -8.98
CA ALA A 140 -11.31 5.25 -8.88
C ALA A 140 -12.45 5.41 -7.86
N LYS A 141 -13.33 4.40 -7.72
CA LYS A 141 -14.51 4.47 -6.84
C LYS A 141 -14.26 4.04 -5.40
N LYS A 142 -13.35 3.08 -5.18
CA LYS A 142 -13.25 2.37 -3.91
C LYS A 142 -11.90 2.55 -3.21
N SER A 143 -10.85 2.91 -3.95
CA SER A 143 -9.58 3.22 -3.31
C SER A 143 -9.69 4.50 -2.48
N VAL A 144 -8.82 4.61 -1.50
CA VAL A 144 -8.70 5.78 -0.64
C VAL A 144 -7.26 6.27 -0.65
N ASN A 145 -7.07 7.56 -0.40
CA ASN A 145 -5.76 8.16 -0.20
C ASN A 145 -5.69 8.74 1.22
N PRO A 146 -5.49 7.89 2.25
CA PRO A 146 -5.52 8.33 3.63
C PRO A 146 -4.27 9.15 4.01
N PRO A 147 -4.40 10.06 4.99
CA PRO A 147 -3.25 10.75 5.54
C PRO A 147 -2.32 9.72 6.21
N ILE A 148 -1.02 9.83 5.94
CA ILE A 148 0.02 8.96 6.50
C ILE A 148 0.06 9.16 8.04
N ALA A 149 0.00 8.07 8.82
CA ALA A 149 0.31 8.11 10.25
C ALA A 149 1.82 8.06 10.34
N MET A 150 2.42 9.12 10.82
CA MET A 150 3.85 9.13 11.08
C MET A 150 4.08 9.15 12.57
N GLU A 151 3.66 8.06 13.23
CA GLU A 151 4.39 7.57 14.39
C GLU A 151 5.25 6.40 13.92
N TYR A 152 6.50 6.70 13.59
CA TYR A 152 7.50 5.68 13.31
C TYR A 152 7.76 4.92 14.62
N LYS A 153 7.52 3.61 14.63
CA LYS A 153 8.27 2.74 15.57
C LYS A 153 9.69 2.66 15.05
N LEU A 154 10.51 3.59 15.52
CA LEU A 154 11.95 3.56 15.32
C LEU A 154 12.48 2.31 16.02
N VAL A 155 13.31 1.53 15.32
CA VAL A 155 13.93 0.32 15.88
C VAL A 155 14.75 0.72 17.11
N GLU A 156 14.87 -0.15 18.12
CA GLU A 156 15.71 0.12 19.31
C GLU A 156 17.15 0.44 18.87
N ARG A 157 17.65 1.64 19.23
CA ARG A 157 18.91 2.19 18.71
C ARG A 157 20.01 2.13 19.75
N ASN A 158 21.22 1.85 19.29
CA ASN A 158 22.41 2.20 20.04
C ASN A 158 22.76 3.66 19.76
N HIS A 159 22.21 4.59 20.56
CA HIS A 159 22.40 6.04 20.41
C HIS A 159 23.88 6.52 20.45
N LEU A 160 24.83 5.65 20.79
CA LEU A 160 26.26 5.94 20.82
C LEU A 160 27.02 5.43 19.59
N GLY A 161 26.42 4.60 18.74
CA GLY A 161 27.08 4.01 17.56
C GLY A 161 26.94 4.88 16.31
N THR A 162 28.01 5.09 15.55
CA THR A 162 27.90 5.67 14.19
C THR A 162 27.27 4.65 13.24
N PRO A 163 26.36 5.03 12.34
CA PRO A 163 25.86 4.11 11.34
C PRO A 163 26.95 3.74 10.33
N TYR A 164 26.83 2.56 9.75
CA TYR A 164 27.64 2.08 8.63
C TYR A 164 26.78 1.46 7.55
N ILE A 165 27.30 1.42 6.33
CA ILE A 165 26.61 0.85 5.17
C ILE A 165 27.18 -0.52 4.84
N LYS A 166 26.28 -1.46 4.55
CA LYS A 166 26.59 -2.76 3.97
C LYS A 166 25.65 -2.99 2.79
N GLY A 167 26.17 -2.88 1.56
CA GLY A 167 25.33 -2.87 0.36
C GLY A 167 24.40 -1.66 0.33
N LYS A 168 23.08 -1.88 0.30
CA LYS A 168 22.04 -0.83 0.35
C LYS A 168 21.40 -0.65 1.73
N GLN A 169 21.97 -1.32 2.73
CA GLN A 169 21.44 -1.39 4.08
C GLN A 169 22.27 -0.55 5.04
N ILE A 170 21.60 0.05 6.02
CA ILE A 170 22.14 0.97 7.01
C ILE A 170 22.04 0.30 8.38
N TYR A 171 23.19 0.09 9.01
CA TYR A 171 23.31 -0.58 10.29
C TYR A 171 23.84 0.35 11.36
N GLN A 172 23.46 0.12 12.61
CA GLN A 172 24.02 0.73 13.80
C GLN A 172 24.35 -0.37 14.81
N GLY A 173 25.64 -0.63 15.03
CA GLY A 173 26.06 -1.83 15.77
C GLY A 173 25.72 -3.11 15.00
N LEU A 174 24.87 -3.98 15.56
CA LEU A 174 24.38 -5.19 14.87
C LEU A 174 22.96 -5.04 14.32
N THR A 175 22.34 -3.87 14.52
CA THR A 175 20.93 -3.63 14.20
C THR A 175 20.79 -2.97 12.84
N LEU A 176 19.93 -3.52 11.98
CA LEU A 176 19.48 -2.87 10.75
C LEU A 176 18.52 -1.75 11.12
N ILE A 177 18.87 -0.51 10.79
CA ILE A 177 18.04 0.68 11.10
C ILE A 177 17.34 1.25 9.86
N GLY A 178 17.85 0.96 8.67
CA GLY A 178 17.25 1.47 7.45
C GLY A 178 17.88 0.92 6.19
N GLU A 179 17.35 1.37 5.06
CA GLU A 179 17.84 1.07 3.73
C GLU A 179 17.76 2.32 2.86
N PHE A 180 18.48 2.33 1.75
CA PHE A 180 18.40 3.41 0.77
C PHE A 180 18.30 2.88 -0.66
N LYS A 181 17.70 3.70 -1.52
CA LYS A 181 17.52 3.40 -2.93
C LYS A 181 17.89 4.61 -3.79
N ASP A 182 18.77 4.40 -4.75
CA ASP A 182 19.03 5.36 -5.83
C ASP A 182 17.80 5.47 -6.74
N ILE A 183 17.29 6.69 -6.89
CA ILE A 183 16.17 7.05 -7.78
C ILE A 183 16.56 8.21 -8.71
N SER A 184 17.87 8.41 -8.92
CA SER A 184 18.40 9.48 -9.76
C SER A 184 17.86 9.36 -11.19
N THR A 185 17.12 10.38 -11.63
CA THR A 185 16.59 10.47 -13.00
C THR A 185 17.41 11.42 -13.88
N ARG A 186 18.28 12.23 -13.27
CA ARG A 186 19.11 13.22 -13.96
C ARG A 186 20.58 13.03 -13.58
N PRO A 187 21.54 13.16 -14.53
CA PRO A 187 22.96 12.99 -14.24
C PRO A 187 23.53 14.04 -13.27
N GLU A 188 22.93 15.23 -13.24
CA GLU A 188 23.42 16.39 -12.50
C GLU A 188 23.12 16.33 -10.99
N TYR A 189 22.12 15.53 -10.60
CA TYR A 189 21.63 15.45 -9.22
C TYR A 189 21.50 14.00 -8.81
N ASP A 190 22.25 13.60 -7.80
CA ASP A 190 22.05 12.32 -7.17
C ASP A 190 20.82 12.40 -6.25
N THR A 191 19.84 11.51 -6.46
CA THR A 191 18.59 11.48 -5.69
C THR A 191 18.38 10.11 -5.07
N TYR A 192 18.13 10.08 -3.77
CA TYR A 192 17.92 8.85 -3.01
C TYR A 192 16.65 8.91 -2.17
N GLU A 193 16.04 7.75 -1.98
CA GLU A 193 15.02 7.53 -0.98
C GLU A 193 15.60 6.71 0.16
N PHE A 194 15.32 7.15 1.40
CA PHE A 194 15.69 6.45 2.62
C PHE A 194 14.43 5.85 3.24
N SER A 195 14.53 4.62 3.69
CA SER A 195 13.47 3.89 4.35
C SER A 195 13.92 3.28 5.66
N THR A 196 12.98 3.10 6.60
CA THR A 196 13.21 2.27 7.79
C THR A 196 13.54 0.83 7.40
N ALA A 197 14.01 0.02 8.35
CA ALA A 197 14.24 -1.42 8.16
C ALA A 197 12.99 -2.19 7.69
N MET A 198 11.79 -1.65 7.91
CA MET A 198 10.51 -2.23 7.44
C MET A 198 10.10 -1.75 6.04
N GLY A 199 10.94 -0.97 5.36
CA GLY A 199 10.68 -0.47 4.01
C GLY A 199 9.78 0.78 3.92
N LEU A 200 9.40 1.38 5.05
CA LEU A 200 8.68 2.66 5.05
C LEU A 200 9.63 3.79 4.66
N VAL A 201 9.36 4.48 3.54
CA VAL A 201 10.16 5.62 3.09
C VAL A 201 9.96 6.81 4.03
N VAL A 202 11.05 7.32 4.59
CA VAL A 202 11.05 8.38 5.61
C VAL A 202 11.56 9.72 5.09
N ALA A 203 12.43 9.68 4.08
CA ALA A 203 13.01 10.87 3.50
C ALA A 203 13.39 10.66 2.03
N ARG A 204 13.26 11.73 1.25
CA ARG A 204 13.90 11.85 -0.06
C ARG A 204 15.02 12.87 0.06
N VAL A 205 16.18 12.51 -0.46
CA VAL A 205 17.38 13.33 -0.40
C VAL A 205 17.91 13.56 -1.80
N ASN A 206 18.32 14.79 -2.11
CA ASN A 206 19.09 15.10 -3.30
C ASN A 206 20.35 15.88 -2.95
N PHE A 207 21.42 15.66 -3.70
CA PHE A 207 22.68 16.39 -3.57
C PHE A 207 23.47 16.40 -4.87
N THR A 208 24.46 17.28 -4.92
CA THR A 208 25.39 17.44 -6.04
C THR A 208 26.83 17.27 -5.56
N GLY A 209 27.71 16.75 -6.40
CA GLY A 209 29.12 16.50 -6.05
C GLY A 209 29.43 15.07 -5.60
N GLY A 210 28.45 14.16 -5.73
CA GLY A 210 28.60 12.73 -5.48
C GLY A 210 29.15 12.42 -4.09
N ILE A 211 30.18 11.58 -4.03
CA ILE A 211 30.84 11.16 -2.79
C ILE A 211 31.37 12.33 -1.93
N ASN A 212 31.67 13.48 -2.55
CA ASN A 212 32.24 14.67 -1.92
C ASN A 212 31.20 15.78 -1.69
N ALA A 213 29.91 15.46 -1.76
CA ALA A 213 28.85 16.43 -1.53
C ALA A 213 29.06 17.16 -0.18
N GLN A 214 28.87 18.48 -0.21
CA GLN A 214 29.03 19.34 0.97
C GLN A 214 27.70 19.61 1.70
N ASN A 215 26.60 19.52 0.96
CA ASN A 215 25.25 19.72 1.47
C ASN A 215 24.28 18.82 0.70
N PHE A 216 23.14 18.57 1.31
CA PHE A 216 22.03 17.84 0.71
C PHE A 216 20.72 18.56 1.00
N VAL A 217 19.76 18.45 0.09
CA VAL A 217 18.38 18.85 0.34
C VAL A 217 17.62 17.60 0.73
N VAL A 218 16.99 17.63 1.90
CA VAL A 218 16.15 16.56 2.41
C VAL A 218 14.71 17.02 2.49
N THR A 219 13.83 16.20 1.94
CA THR A 219 12.39 16.26 2.15
C THR A 219 12.04 15.13 3.10
N THR A 220 11.68 15.45 4.34
CA THR A 220 11.26 14.45 5.33
C THR A 220 9.76 14.24 5.20
N TYR A 221 9.33 12.98 5.16
CA TYR A 221 7.91 12.70 5.06
C TYR A 221 7.21 12.99 6.39
N LYS A 222 7.87 12.70 7.53
CA LYS A 222 7.39 12.96 8.90
C LYS A 222 6.84 14.37 9.10
N ASP A 223 7.66 15.36 8.80
CA ASP A 223 7.34 16.75 9.12
C ASP A 223 6.83 17.49 7.89
N LYS A 224 6.89 16.85 6.71
CA LYS A 224 6.58 17.45 5.40
C LYS A 224 7.43 18.69 5.13
N VAL A 225 8.65 18.72 5.66
CA VAL A 225 9.57 19.85 5.53
C VAL A 225 10.65 19.48 4.52
N THR A 226 10.95 20.44 3.62
CA THR A 226 12.13 20.39 2.75
C THR A 226 13.16 21.38 3.26
N THR A 227 14.34 20.90 3.65
CA THR A 227 15.43 21.73 4.18
C THR A 227 16.76 21.39 3.52
N ARG A 228 17.62 22.38 3.35
CA ARG A 228 19.03 22.17 2.97
C ARG A 228 19.88 22.00 4.23
N ILE A 229 20.63 20.92 4.28
CA ILE A 229 21.48 20.54 5.41
C ILE A 229 22.92 20.39 4.95
N ASN A 230 23.87 20.89 5.73
CA ASN A 230 25.29 20.64 5.49
C ASN A 230 25.62 19.21 5.88
N ILE A 231 26.33 18.48 5.01
CA ILE A 231 26.73 17.10 5.28
C ILE A 231 27.66 17.08 6.50
N PRO A 232 27.36 16.30 7.56
CA PRO A 232 28.23 16.20 8.72
C PRO A 232 29.63 15.74 8.31
N THR A 233 30.65 16.54 8.62
CA THR A 233 32.05 16.22 8.31
C THR A 233 32.78 15.54 9.47
N GLN A 234 32.22 15.59 10.67
CA GLN A 234 32.77 14.99 11.88
C GLN A 234 32.11 13.64 12.17
N GLY A 235 32.92 12.61 12.42
CA GLY A 235 32.47 11.26 12.79
C GLY A 235 33.40 10.15 12.28
N LYS A 236 33.45 9.02 12.99
CA LYS A 236 34.11 7.80 12.51
C LYS A 236 33.11 6.99 11.69
N TYR A 237 33.10 7.20 10.39
CA TYR A 237 32.25 6.47 9.44
C TYR A 237 33.03 5.29 8.89
N SER A 238 32.38 4.14 8.77
CA SER A 238 32.99 2.94 8.19
C SER A 238 32.11 2.42 7.07
N ILE A 239 32.78 1.85 6.07
CA ILE A 239 32.15 1.23 4.91
C ILE A 239 32.63 -0.23 4.89
N SER A 240 31.72 -1.17 4.72
CA SER A 240 32.11 -2.56 4.44
C SER A 240 32.52 -2.67 2.98
N GLN A 241 33.79 -3.00 2.71
CA GLN A 241 34.30 -3.23 1.35
C GLN A 241 33.68 -4.51 0.78
N GLN A 242 32.51 -4.37 0.16
CA GLN A 242 31.88 -5.44 -0.62
C GLN A 242 31.68 -4.96 -2.07
N PRO A 243 31.69 -5.87 -3.06
CA PRO A 243 31.30 -5.53 -4.43
C PRO A 243 29.85 -5.03 -4.48
N GLY A 244 29.58 -3.96 -5.23
CA GLY A 244 28.22 -3.43 -5.43
C GLY A 244 27.76 -2.35 -4.45
N VAL A 245 28.69 -1.71 -3.74
CA VAL A 245 28.40 -0.54 -2.91
C VAL A 245 28.22 0.70 -3.80
N ASP A 246 27.29 1.57 -3.40
CA ASP A 246 26.89 2.76 -4.16
C ASP A 246 28.04 3.76 -4.32
N ARG A 247 28.12 4.42 -5.49
CA ARG A 247 29.15 5.43 -5.80
C ARG A 247 29.22 6.59 -4.79
N ASN A 248 28.13 6.84 -4.07
CA ASN A 248 28.00 7.93 -3.11
C ASN A 248 28.01 7.46 -1.65
N GLU A 249 28.51 6.25 -1.36
CA GLU A 249 28.52 5.62 -0.04
C GLU A 249 28.91 6.52 1.14
N MET A 250 29.97 7.33 1.00
CA MET A 250 30.41 8.24 2.06
C MET A 250 29.43 9.39 2.31
N ALA A 251 28.78 9.90 1.26
CA ALA A 251 27.72 10.90 1.42
C ALA A 251 26.49 10.25 2.08
N LEU A 252 26.12 9.06 1.62
CA LEU A 252 24.95 8.32 2.11
C LEU A 252 25.08 7.94 3.58
N VAL A 253 26.24 7.50 4.07
CA VAL A 253 26.42 7.15 5.49
C VAL A 253 26.33 8.38 6.39
N ARG A 254 26.81 9.55 5.93
CA ARG A 254 26.71 10.81 6.68
C ARG A 254 25.29 11.36 6.69
N ILE A 255 24.58 11.22 5.58
CA ILE A 255 23.14 11.55 5.49
C ILE A 255 22.34 10.62 6.41
N ALA A 256 22.64 9.32 6.42
CA ALA A 256 22.03 8.35 7.32
C ALA A 256 22.27 8.67 8.80
N ASP A 257 23.48 9.10 9.17
CA ASP A 257 23.79 9.58 10.53
C ASP A 257 22.96 10.80 10.92
N TRP A 258 22.80 11.77 10.00
CA TRP A 258 21.90 12.91 10.25
C TRP A 258 20.44 12.45 10.43
N LEU A 259 19.95 11.56 9.57
CA LEU A 259 18.59 11.03 9.66
C LEU A 259 18.35 10.26 10.97
N ALA A 260 19.33 9.47 11.41
CA ALA A 260 19.25 8.75 12.67
C ALA A 260 19.21 9.70 13.87
N LYS A 261 20.11 10.69 13.91
CA LYS A 261 20.17 11.71 14.98
C LYS A 261 18.90 12.57 15.07
N ASN A 262 18.23 12.79 13.94
CA ASN A 262 16.99 13.58 13.87
C ASN A 262 15.71 12.73 13.90
N TRP A 263 15.79 11.47 14.36
CA TRP A 263 14.62 10.62 14.59
C TRP A 263 13.82 10.26 13.32
N TYR A 264 14.51 10.05 12.20
CA TYR A 264 13.93 9.56 10.94
C TYR A 264 14.28 8.11 10.60
N LEU A 265 15.48 7.63 11.01
CA LEU A 265 15.96 6.24 10.84
C LEU A 265 16.29 5.62 12.18
#